data_AF-A0A7C6DE45-F1
#
_entry.id   AF-A0A7C6DE45-F1
#
_cell.length_a   1.000
_cell.length_b   1.000
_cell.length_c   1.000
_cell.angle_alpha   90.00
_cell.angle_beta   90.00
_cell.angle_gamma   90.00
#
_symmetry.space_group_name_H-M   'P 1'
#
loop_
_entity.id
_entity.type
_entity.pdbx_description
1 polymer ?
#
loop_
_entity_poly.entity_id
_entity_poly.type
_entity_poly.pdbx_seq_one_letter_code
_entity_poly.pdbx_strand_id
1 'polypeptide(L)'
;QEIVKLLDVFNALQLTSFDEEAIKNVTIEAIEDALSKESVILDGFIISMLKEQLNKEPFSLNLHDDDFVEGEILKIVRAAKAMGITNFEAIEINPETLTIAQVTDAIDIGSIVINRVVAQKIAEQLNVDIPEEKVNLAYYTVHRGETLLHPELSESEMNKMVQILGDLDDPEEPKQLTELTEFEVDSFDIDQMITVVGHESIIIHALISQQIKDNETVKVPSRAYEDNDPANQIKQNEILGLLHSVKAGGIDNVGGLTSEVVDSITMEKLIAMIDVNSAIINATLSNQILQVSNLTNEMNTLIVPDDALDSTYEEIELAYIEINEVETKNLFIALKEGGISKIDDLNTFSEQITLGNTRAMLFVDVGDPEKGTVSKIMHATISSEIIKVYTSFEISVPDVAYLDVGSEYLKATEINSILNAIKTMDTSGNVDDHIRINSFTPGSTSTVGASILKALLDEESSLLDRMISKAVIKSNLATPQSMDGSEEDVKREELVNLAQAMTYLGIESIEEFISQLSINTIKGLEYEEFDEVIDVYKEDNETFNERFEGLTIISEQIITVFKDFTVFEANGYNFEDEATAKEDLQSAFNLLKLFP
;
A
#
# COMPACT_ATOMS: atom_id res chain seq x y z
N GLN A 1 60.75 -19.33 48.97
CA GLN A 1 59.52 -19.79 48.31
C GLN A 1 59.46 -19.18 46.91
N GLU A 2 59.47 -17.86 46.77
CA GLU A 2 59.49 -17.22 45.44
C GLU A 2 60.70 -17.61 44.57
N ILE A 3 61.90 -17.72 45.16
CA ILE A 3 63.09 -18.22 44.43
C ILE A 3 62.89 -19.66 43.91
N VAL A 4 62.13 -20.49 44.62
CA VAL A 4 61.84 -21.87 44.20
C VAL A 4 60.83 -21.86 43.06
N LYS A 5 59.76 -21.07 43.18
CA LYS A 5 58.79 -20.84 42.10
C LYS A 5 59.48 -20.31 40.84
N LEU A 6 60.41 -19.37 40.99
CA LEU A 6 61.19 -18.82 39.88
C LEU A 6 62.10 -19.87 39.23
N LEU A 7 62.75 -20.75 40.01
CA LEU A 7 63.53 -21.86 39.46
C LEU A 7 62.65 -22.84 38.68
N ASP A 8 61.43 -23.11 39.16
CA ASP A 8 60.44 -23.94 38.46
C ASP A 8 59.98 -23.27 37.15
N VAL A 9 59.78 -21.94 37.15
CA VAL A 9 59.52 -21.14 35.94
C VAL A 9 60.69 -21.21 34.95
N PHE A 10 61.94 -21.05 35.40
CA PHE A 10 63.13 -21.17 34.55
C PHE A 10 63.20 -22.52 33.83
N ASN A 11 62.86 -23.60 34.56
CA ASN A 11 62.84 -24.94 34.01
C ASN A 11 61.68 -25.13 33.02
N ALA A 12 60.49 -24.60 33.34
CA ALA A 12 59.31 -24.66 32.46
C ALA A 12 59.53 -23.89 31.15
N LEU A 13 60.15 -22.71 31.22
CA LEU A 13 60.42 -21.85 30.07
C LEU A 13 61.71 -22.20 29.31
N GLN A 14 62.50 -23.18 29.80
CA GLN A 14 63.81 -23.56 29.26
C GLN A 14 64.79 -22.39 29.08
N LEU A 15 64.73 -21.41 29.98
CA LEU A 15 65.51 -20.18 29.90
C LEU A 15 66.95 -20.38 30.35
N THR A 16 67.91 -19.85 29.59
CA THR A 16 69.33 -19.76 29.98
C THR A 16 69.67 -18.46 30.72
N SER A 17 68.82 -17.45 30.59
CA SER A 17 68.86 -16.16 31.29
C SER A 17 67.43 -15.63 31.46
N PHE A 18 67.21 -14.76 32.45
CA PHE A 18 65.91 -14.12 32.70
C PHE A 18 66.03 -12.64 32.38
N ASP A 19 65.98 -12.37 31.09
CA ASP A 19 65.96 -11.05 30.50
C ASP A 19 64.84 -10.97 29.46
N GLU A 20 64.50 -9.75 29.06
CA GLU A 20 63.38 -9.47 28.16
C GLU A 20 63.51 -10.19 26.81
N GLU A 21 64.73 -10.32 26.30
CA GLU A 21 65.02 -10.94 24.99
C GLU A 21 64.91 -12.47 25.05
N ALA A 22 65.28 -13.06 26.18
CA ALA A 22 65.08 -14.48 26.44
C ALA A 22 63.59 -14.85 26.55
N ILE A 23 62.76 -14.00 27.19
CA ILE A 23 61.32 -14.24 27.35
C ILE A 23 60.54 -14.01 26.05
N LYS A 24 60.92 -13.01 25.23
CA LYS A 24 60.32 -12.73 23.91
C LYS A 24 60.21 -13.97 23.01
N ASN A 25 61.25 -14.82 23.03
CA ASN A 25 61.36 -16.00 22.19
C ASN A 25 60.66 -17.25 22.75
N VAL A 26 60.06 -17.16 23.93
CA VAL A 26 59.38 -18.29 24.57
C VAL A 26 57.98 -18.47 23.97
N THR A 27 57.61 -19.73 23.76
CA THR A 27 56.27 -20.07 23.23
C THR A 27 55.17 -19.73 24.22
N ILE A 28 54.01 -19.29 23.72
CA ILE A 28 52.82 -19.01 24.54
C ILE A 28 52.41 -20.22 25.40
N GLU A 29 52.54 -21.45 24.89
CA GLU A 29 52.24 -22.69 25.65
C GLU A 29 53.15 -22.87 26.88
N ALA A 30 54.45 -22.62 26.72
CA ALA A 30 55.40 -22.69 27.83
C ALA A 30 55.09 -21.62 28.88
N ILE A 31 54.63 -20.43 28.46
CA ILE A 31 54.26 -19.36 29.39
C ILE A 31 52.95 -19.67 30.11
N GLU A 32 51.97 -20.27 29.42
CA GLU A 32 50.76 -20.78 30.06
C GLU A 32 51.08 -21.81 31.16
N ASP A 33 51.98 -22.77 30.88
CA ASP A 33 52.41 -23.75 31.90
C ASP A 33 53.21 -23.09 33.03
N ALA A 34 54.06 -22.11 32.75
CA ALA A 34 54.83 -21.40 33.76
C ALA A 34 53.97 -20.52 34.68
N LEU A 35 52.87 -19.94 34.17
CA LEU A 35 51.91 -19.18 34.96
C LEU A 35 51.19 -20.05 36.01
N SER A 36 51.07 -21.36 35.77
CA SER A 36 50.56 -22.31 36.78
C SER A 36 51.44 -22.40 38.05
N LYS A 37 52.66 -21.85 38.02
CA LYS A 37 53.58 -21.83 39.17
C LYS A 37 53.37 -20.63 40.10
N GLU A 38 52.45 -19.72 39.75
CA GLU A 38 52.04 -18.55 40.55
C GLU A 38 53.25 -17.71 41.01
N SER A 39 54.18 -17.41 40.10
CA SER A 39 55.36 -16.58 40.41
C SER A 39 55.06 -15.12 40.14
N VAL A 40 55.11 -14.30 41.18
CA VAL A 40 54.90 -12.85 41.12
C VAL A 40 56.00 -12.17 40.28
N ILE A 41 57.20 -12.76 40.24
CA ILE A 41 58.31 -12.25 39.42
C ILE A 41 58.04 -12.46 37.92
N LEU A 42 57.48 -13.62 37.55
CA LEU A 42 57.07 -13.89 36.17
C LEU A 42 55.92 -12.95 35.77
N ASP A 43 54.93 -12.80 36.63
CA ASP A 43 53.78 -11.91 36.42
C ASP A 43 54.26 -10.47 36.18
N GLY A 44 55.16 -9.95 37.03
CA GLY A 44 55.70 -8.59 36.89
C GLY A 44 56.49 -8.39 35.59
N PHE A 45 57.22 -9.40 35.12
CA PHE A 45 57.92 -9.34 33.83
C PHE A 45 56.95 -9.29 32.66
N ILE A 46 55.95 -10.17 32.66
CA ILE A 46 54.91 -10.22 31.62
C ILE A 46 54.12 -8.90 31.59
N ILE A 47 53.71 -8.37 32.76
CA ILE A 47 53.02 -7.07 32.86
C ILE A 47 53.89 -5.96 32.26
N SER A 48 55.19 -5.90 32.59
CA SER A 48 56.09 -4.87 32.07
C SER A 48 56.20 -4.94 30.55
N MET A 49 56.32 -6.14 29.98
CA MET A 49 56.39 -6.35 28.53
C MET A 49 55.08 -5.96 27.83
N LEU A 50 53.93 -6.40 28.35
CA LEU A 50 52.62 -6.10 27.79
C LEU A 50 52.34 -4.59 27.80
N LYS A 51 52.67 -3.90 28.90
CA LYS A 51 52.57 -2.44 28.97
C LYS A 51 53.45 -1.75 27.96
N GLU A 52 54.68 -2.21 27.78
CA GLU A 52 55.60 -1.62 26.81
C GLU A 52 55.07 -1.75 25.38
N GLN A 53 54.45 -2.87 25.03
CA GLN A 53 53.91 -3.11 23.69
C GLN A 53 52.58 -2.38 23.47
N LEU A 54 51.62 -2.56 24.38
CA LEU A 54 50.24 -2.09 24.19
C LEU A 54 50.03 -0.59 24.48
N ASN A 55 50.97 0.06 25.19
CA ASN A 55 50.92 1.51 25.39
C ASN A 55 51.59 2.30 24.25
N LYS A 56 52.21 1.64 23.26
CA LYS A 56 52.75 2.29 22.07
C LYS A 56 51.70 2.35 20.97
N GLU A 57 51.87 3.30 20.03
CA GLU A 57 51.14 3.30 18.77
C GLU A 57 51.33 1.96 18.04
N PRO A 58 50.28 1.39 17.42
CA PRO A 58 48.99 1.99 17.13
C PRO A 58 47.89 1.70 18.19
N PHE A 59 48.23 1.16 19.37
CA PHE A 59 47.23 0.76 20.38
C PHE A 59 47.03 1.83 21.45
N SER A 60 48.10 2.42 21.99
CA SER A 60 48.01 3.56 22.92
C SER A 60 47.02 3.37 24.09
N LEU A 61 46.88 2.14 24.58
CA LEU A 61 45.85 1.73 25.57
C LEU A 61 46.07 2.29 26.99
N ASN A 62 47.24 2.86 27.27
CA ASN A 62 47.62 3.43 28.56
C ASN A 62 47.29 2.50 29.76
N LEU A 63 47.74 1.24 29.68
CA LEU A 63 47.62 0.22 30.73
C LEU A 63 48.51 0.56 31.94
N HIS A 64 47.99 0.36 33.15
CA HIS A 64 48.79 0.36 34.39
C HIS A 64 48.56 -0.91 35.24
N ASP A 65 49.25 -1.03 36.38
CA ASP A 65 49.31 -2.29 37.14
C ASP A 65 47.94 -2.80 37.58
N ASP A 66 47.01 -1.90 37.91
CA ASP A 66 45.67 -2.28 38.38
C ASP A 66 44.77 -2.89 37.29
N ASP A 67 45.16 -2.82 36.01
CA ASP A 67 44.43 -3.54 34.94
C ASP A 67 44.71 -5.04 34.95
N PHE A 68 45.83 -5.45 35.58
CA PHE A 68 46.26 -6.84 35.66
C PHE A 68 45.81 -7.45 37.00
N VAL A 69 44.49 -7.58 37.16
CA VAL A 69 43.89 -8.26 38.31
C VAL A 69 44.28 -9.74 38.34
N GLU A 70 44.07 -10.40 39.48
CA GLU A 70 44.40 -11.81 39.66
C GLU A 70 43.80 -12.68 38.53
N GLY A 71 44.65 -13.44 37.85
CA GLY A 71 44.27 -14.31 36.73
C GLY A 71 44.18 -13.61 35.37
N GLU A 72 44.26 -12.28 35.28
CA GLU A 72 44.17 -11.56 34.00
C GLU A 72 45.32 -11.92 33.04
N ILE A 73 46.54 -12.06 33.55
CA ILE A 73 47.70 -12.45 32.73
C ILE A 73 47.48 -13.82 32.07
N LEU A 74 46.92 -14.79 32.80
CA LEU A 74 46.61 -16.11 32.26
C LEU A 74 45.54 -16.03 31.17
N LYS A 75 44.54 -15.15 31.33
CA LYS A 75 43.52 -14.92 30.31
C LYS A 75 44.12 -14.28 29.05
N ILE A 76 45.00 -13.28 29.19
CA ILE A 76 45.72 -12.66 28.07
C ILE A 76 46.52 -13.71 27.30
N VAL A 77 47.26 -14.58 28.00
CA VAL A 77 48.06 -15.65 27.37
C VAL A 77 47.19 -16.66 26.65
N ARG A 78 46.05 -17.05 27.24
CA ARG A 78 45.09 -17.94 26.58
C ARG A 78 44.44 -17.31 25.36
N ALA A 79 44.09 -16.02 25.44
CA ALA A 79 43.52 -15.28 24.32
C ALA A 79 44.53 -15.10 23.19
N ALA A 80 45.81 -14.82 23.51
CA ALA A 80 46.89 -14.81 22.53
C ALA A 80 47.03 -16.18 21.83
N LYS A 81 46.93 -17.28 22.59
CA LYS A 81 46.93 -18.63 22.03
C LYS A 81 45.74 -18.87 21.08
N ALA A 82 44.54 -18.44 21.47
CA ALA A 82 43.33 -18.52 20.63
C ALA A 82 43.49 -17.72 19.33
N MET A 83 44.15 -16.57 19.41
CA MET A 83 44.52 -15.74 18.25
C MET A 83 45.62 -16.35 17.36
N GLY A 84 46.15 -17.53 17.70
CA GLY A 84 47.22 -18.18 16.95
C GLY A 84 48.61 -17.57 17.17
N ILE A 85 48.77 -16.72 18.19
CA ILE A 85 50.05 -16.11 18.53
C ILE A 85 50.95 -17.18 19.15
N THR A 86 52.15 -17.36 18.58
CA THR A 86 53.04 -18.48 18.97
C THR A 86 54.06 -18.10 20.04
N ASN A 87 54.44 -16.82 20.17
CA ASN A 87 55.44 -16.35 21.14
C ASN A 87 55.11 -14.94 21.66
N PHE A 88 55.79 -14.51 22.73
CA PHE A 88 55.52 -13.21 23.39
C PHE A 88 56.00 -11.99 22.60
N GLU A 89 57.05 -12.14 21.79
CA GLU A 89 57.48 -11.09 20.86
C GLU A 89 56.38 -10.76 19.84
N ALA A 90 55.60 -11.77 19.45
CA ALA A 90 54.47 -11.68 18.53
C ALA A 90 53.11 -11.41 19.21
N ILE A 91 53.05 -10.95 20.48
CA ILE A 91 51.84 -10.27 21.00
C ILE A 91 51.75 -8.86 20.39
N GLU A 92 51.98 -8.78 19.09
CA GLU A 92 51.47 -7.72 18.24
C GLU A 92 50.17 -8.28 17.68
N ILE A 93 49.05 -7.83 18.23
CA ILE A 93 47.71 -8.15 17.73
C ILE A 93 47.60 -7.43 16.39
N ASN A 94 48.17 -7.99 15.32
CA ASN A 94 48.09 -7.39 14.00
C ASN A 94 46.68 -7.68 13.44
N PRO A 95 45.80 -6.67 13.36
CA PRO A 95 44.44 -6.86 12.88
C PRO A 95 44.40 -7.35 11.42
N GLU A 96 45.45 -7.13 10.64
CA GLU A 96 45.59 -7.62 9.25
C GLU A 96 45.85 -9.15 9.17
N THR A 97 45.96 -9.83 10.30
CA THR A 97 46.29 -11.26 10.34
C THR A 97 45.35 -12.11 11.17
N LEU A 98 44.46 -11.47 11.94
CA LEU A 98 43.51 -12.15 12.81
C LEU A 98 42.20 -12.38 12.08
N THR A 99 41.77 -13.64 12.01
CA THR A 99 40.44 -14.00 11.51
C THR A 99 39.36 -13.68 12.56
N ILE A 100 38.11 -13.48 12.13
CA ILE A 100 36.99 -13.24 13.05
C ILE A 100 36.82 -14.40 14.03
N ALA A 101 36.94 -15.65 13.58
CA ALA A 101 36.88 -16.83 14.44
C ALA A 101 37.92 -16.80 15.58
N GLN A 102 39.16 -16.42 15.26
CA GLN A 102 40.24 -16.27 16.24
C GLN A 102 39.98 -15.14 17.25
N VAL A 103 39.34 -14.06 16.82
CA VAL A 103 38.95 -12.94 17.68
C VAL A 103 37.80 -13.34 18.60
N THR A 104 36.81 -14.06 18.09
CA THR A 104 35.70 -14.62 18.89
C THR A 104 36.23 -15.54 19.99
N ASP A 105 37.09 -16.51 19.64
CA ASP A 105 37.69 -17.43 20.62
C ASP A 105 38.51 -16.67 21.69
N ALA A 106 39.15 -15.56 21.31
CA ALA A 106 39.94 -14.73 22.20
C ALA A 106 39.08 -13.91 23.18
N ILE A 107 37.93 -13.42 22.72
CA ILE A 107 36.96 -12.67 23.53
C ILE A 107 36.25 -13.59 24.53
N ASP A 108 35.89 -14.82 24.13
CA ASP A 108 35.23 -15.82 24.99
C ASP A 108 36.05 -16.19 26.24
N ILE A 109 37.37 -15.96 26.20
CA ILE A 109 38.27 -16.15 27.33
C ILE A 109 38.08 -15.08 28.42
N GLY A 110 37.48 -13.94 28.08
CA GLY A 110 37.06 -12.90 29.03
C GLY A 110 38.21 -12.12 29.65
N SER A 111 39.27 -11.85 28.88
CA SER A 111 40.36 -10.93 29.27
C SER A 111 39.90 -9.49 29.07
N ILE A 112 40.02 -8.69 30.11
CA ILE A 112 39.70 -7.25 30.08
C ILE A 112 40.64 -6.56 29.09
N VAL A 113 41.94 -6.84 29.13
CA VAL A 113 42.93 -6.18 28.27
C VAL A 113 42.71 -6.52 26.79
N ILE A 114 42.43 -7.79 26.47
CA ILE A 114 42.17 -8.20 25.08
C ILE A 114 40.86 -7.60 24.56
N ASN A 115 39.80 -7.62 25.38
CA ASN A 115 38.54 -6.99 25.01
C ASN A 115 38.73 -5.50 24.73
N ARG A 116 39.55 -4.79 25.51
CA ARG A 116 39.91 -3.38 25.23
C ARG A 116 40.64 -3.19 23.91
N VAL A 117 41.64 -4.04 23.62
CA VAL A 117 42.37 -3.99 22.33
C VAL A 117 41.40 -4.16 21.16
N VAL A 118 40.54 -5.17 21.23
CA VAL A 118 39.58 -5.47 20.15
C VAL A 118 38.53 -4.36 20.02
N ALA A 119 37.95 -3.90 21.14
CA ALA A 119 36.99 -2.81 21.18
C ALA A 119 37.56 -1.51 20.57
N GLN A 120 38.78 -1.14 20.92
CA GLN A 120 39.44 0.04 20.36
C GLN A 120 39.69 -0.12 18.86
N LYS A 121 40.14 -1.30 18.42
CA LYS A 121 40.39 -1.54 16.98
C LYS A 121 39.10 -1.52 16.17
N ILE A 122 38.02 -2.10 16.67
CA ILE A 122 36.70 -1.98 16.03
C ILE A 122 36.28 -0.49 15.98
N ALA A 123 36.44 0.25 17.07
CA ALA A 123 36.07 1.67 17.14
C ALA A 123 36.88 2.57 16.19
N GLU A 124 38.20 2.37 16.10
CA GLU A 124 39.09 3.12 15.19
C GLU A 124 38.73 2.89 13.72
N GLN A 125 38.33 1.66 13.38
CA GLN A 125 38.06 1.26 12.00
C GLN A 125 36.66 1.67 11.53
N LEU A 126 35.69 1.76 12.43
CA LEU A 126 34.31 2.06 12.05
C LEU A 126 34.09 3.51 11.59
N ASN A 127 34.93 4.47 11.99
CA ASN A 127 34.85 5.90 11.57
C ASN A 127 33.40 6.47 11.51
N VAL A 128 32.52 6.05 12.42
CA VAL A 128 31.10 6.44 12.43
C VAL A 128 30.90 7.63 13.33
N ASP A 129 30.24 8.66 12.81
CA ASP A 129 29.73 9.78 13.58
C ASP A 129 28.45 9.33 14.33
N ILE A 130 28.63 8.73 15.52
CA ILE A 130 27.53 8.24 16.35
C ILE A 130 26.99 9.41 17.18
N PRO A 131 25.65 9.63 17.23
CA PRO A 131 25.06 10.71 18.03
C PRO A 131 25.53 10.67 19.50
N GLU A 132 26.02 11.81 19.99
CA GLU A 132 26.77 11.97 21.25
C GLU A 132 26.02 11.41 22.49
N GLU A 133 24.67 11.39 22.48
CA GLU A 133 23.86 10.80 23.56
C GLU A 133 23.89 9.25 23.59
N LYS A 134 24.02 8.59 22.44
CA LYS A 134 24.09 7.11 22.31
C LYS A 134 25.52 6.58 22.41
N VAL A 135 26.52 7.46 22.22
CA VAL A 135 27.93 7.18 22.49
C VAL A 135 28.11 6.66 23.92
N ASN A 136 27.32 7.10 24.90
CA ASN A 136 27.44 6.62 26.29
C ASN A 136 26.88 5.20 26.56
N LEU A 137 26.11 4.62 25.63
CA LEU A 137 25.58 3.25 25.74
C LEU A 137 26.39 2.26 24.90
N ALA A 138 26.78 2.67 23.69
CA ALA A 138 27.67 1.89 22.84
C ALA A 138 29.12 1.94 23.35
N TYR A 139 29.53 3.06 23.94
CA TYR A 139 30.84 3.29 24.51
C TYR A 139 30.77 3.62 25.99
N TYR A 140 31.82 3.29 26.71
CA TYR A 140 32.05 3.78 28.06
C TYR A 140 33.39 4.50 28.12
N THR A 141 33.46 5.51 28.97
CA THR A 141 34.73 6.17 29.29
C THR A 141 35.41 5.35 30.38
N VAL A 142 36.59 4.77 30.10
CA VAL A 142 37.38 4.13 31.16
C VAL A 142 37.80 5.20 32.15
N HIS A 143 37.37 5.03 33.41
CA HIS A 143 37.78 5.89 34.51
C HIS A 143 38.93 5.23 35.26
N ARG A 144 40.09 5.88 35.28
CA ARG A 144 41.22 5.46 36.11
C ARG A 144 41.57 6.57 37.10
N GLY A 145 41.05 6.49 38.32
CA GLY A 145 41.18 7.58 39.29
C GLY A 145 40.48 8.85 38.78
N GLU A 146 41.22 9.97 38.63
CA GLU A 146 40.69 11.26 38.16
C GLU A 146 40.87 11.51 36.64
N THR A 147 41.38 10.54 35.87
CA THR A 147 41.63 10.71 34.42
C THR A 147 40.61 9.96 33.58
N LEU A 148 39.99 10.65 32.62
CA LEU A 148 39.11 10.10 31.59
C LEU A 148 39.96 9.63 30.39
N LEU A 149 39.76 8.39 29.92
CA LEU A 149 40.37 7.86 28.70
C LEU A 149 39.41 7.95 27.50
N HIS A 150 39.88 7.54 26.32
CA HIS A 150 39.09 7.50 25.08
C HIS A 150 37.80 6.66 25.23
N PRO A 151 36.75 6.91 24.42
CA PRO A 151 35.57 6.06 24.41
C PRO A 151 35.92 4.65 23.92
N GLU A 152 35.67 3.63 24.74
CA GLU A 152 35.82 2.21 24.39
C GLU A 152 34.43 1.59 24.17
N LEU A 153 34.27 0.71 23.18
CA LEU A 153 33.02 -0.04 23.03
C LEU A 153 32.71 -0.85 24.30
N SER A 154 31.44 -0.84 24.71
CA SER A 154 30.99 -1.73 25.79
C SER A 154 31.21 -3.19 25.38
N GLU A 155 31.50 -4.06 26.35
CA GLU A 155 31.70 -5.49 26.10
C GLU A 155 30.49 -6.12 25.37
N SER A 156 29.27 -5.71 25.73
CA SER A 156 28.05 -6.15 25.04
C SER A 156 28.02 -5.70 23.57
N GLU A 157 28.39 -4.46 23.27
CA GLU A 157 28.36 -3.94 21.90
C GLU A 157 29.49 -4.56 21.07
N MET A 158 30.68 -4.69 21.64
CA MET A 158 31.82 -5.38 21.02
C MET A 158 31.46 -6.83 20.66
N ASN A 159 30.84 -7.58 21.57
CA ASN A 159 30.43 -8.96 21.32
C ASN A 159 29.41 -9.04 20.17
N LYS A 160 28.44 -8.12 20.12
CA LYS A 160 27.48 -8.05 19.01
C LYS A 160 28.18 -7.76 17.69
N MET A 161 29.10 -6.79 17.66
CA MET A 161 29.87 -6.46 16.46
C MET A 161 30.70 -7.65 15.96
N VAL A 162 31.35 -8.39 16.85
CA VAL A 162 32.13 -9.58 16.48
C VAL A 162 31.23 -10.72 15.99
N GLN A 163 30.07 -10.94 16.61
CA GLN A 163 29.08 -11.93 16.16
C GLN A 163 28.53 -11.59 14.77
N ILE A 164 28.17 -10.33 14.55
CA ILE A 164 27.72 -9.82 13.24
C ILE A 164 28.72 -10.17 12.14
N LEU A 165 30.01 -10.00 12.40
CA LEU A 165 31.05 -10.29 11.43
C LEU A 165 31.23 -11.79 11.22
N GLY A 166 31.12 -12.58 12.30
CA GLY A 166 31.19 -14.03 12.23
C GLY A 166 30.05 -14.61 11.38
N ASP A 167 28.86 -14.02 11.46
CA ASP A 167 27.71 -14.43 10.65
C ASP A 167 27.83 -14.01 9.17
N LEU A 168 28.61 -12.95 8.90
CA LEU A 168 28.93 -12.48 7.56
C LEU A 168 30.21 -13.11 6.98
N ASP A 169 30.88 -13.97 7.74
CA ASP A 169 32.13 -14.62 7.39
C ASP A 169 31.87 -15.85 6.49
N ASP A 170 32.64 -16.00 5.41
CA ASP A 170 32.57 -17.21 4.58
C ASP A 170 33.55 -18.25 5.15
N PRO A 171 33.11 -19.44 5.58
CA PRO A 171 34.00 -20.48 6.07
C PRO A 171 35.07 -20.92 5.04
N GLU A 172 34.81 -20.70 3.74
CA GLU A 172 35.77 -20.98 2.67
C GLU A 172 36.77 -19.83 2.43
N GLU A 173 36.41 -18.60 2.80
CA GLU A 173 37.23 -17.38 2.69
C GLU A 173 37.13 -16.52 3.97
N PRO A 174 37.81 -16.92 5.08
CA PRO A 174 37.67 -16.26 6.37
C PRO A 174 38.20 -14.83 6.34
N LYS A 175 37.33 -13.89 6.68
CA LYS A 175 37.58 -12.46 6.75
C LYS A 175 38.54 -12.12 7.87
N GLN A 176 39.42 -11.18 7.59
CA GLN A 176 40.34 -10.61 8.57
C GLN A 176 39.68 -9.49 9.37
N LEU A 177 40.18 -9.23 10.57
CA LEU A 177 39.69 -8.14 11.43
C LEU A 177 39.83 -6.78 10.74
N THR A 178 40.78 -6.54 9.84
CA THR A 178 40.83 -5.29 9.08
C THR A 178 39.75 -5.13 8.01
N GLU A 179 39.10 -6.21 7.59
CA GLU A 179 37.95 -6.14 6.66
C GLU A 179 36.69 -5.61 7.36
N LEU A 180 36.78 -5.31 8.66
CA LEU A 180 35.82 -4.53 9.47
C LEU A 180 35.44 -3.15 8.88
N THR A 181 36.34 -2.55 8.09
CA THR A 181 36.24 -1.15 7.65
C THR A 181 35.26 -0.94 6.50
N GLU A 182 35.01 -1.98 5.73
CA GLU A 182 34.11 -1.94 4.59
C GLU A 182 32.83 -2.67 4.99
N PHE A 183 32.13 -2.16 6.01
CA PHE A 183 30.71 -2.44 6.19
C PHE A 183 29.93 -1.72 5.06
N GLU A 184 30.21 -2.12 3.82
CA GLU A 184 29.47 -1.68 2.65
C GLU A 184 28.13 -2.39 2.69
N VAL A 185 27.13 -1.71 3.24
CA VAL A 185 25.74 -2.19 3.33
C VAL A 185 25.22 -2.65 1.96
N ASP A 186 25.72 -2.06 0.88
CA ASP A 186 25.39 -2.38 -0.51
C ASP A 186 25.88 -3.76 -0.98
N SER A 187 26.82 -4.38 -0.26
CA SER A 187 27.37 -5.71 -0.55
C SER A 187 26.57 -6.85 0.07
N PHE A 188 25.68 -6.55 1.01
CA PHE A 188 24.87 -7.55 1.70
C PHE A 188 23.61 -7.90 0.91
N ASP A 189 23.28 -9.19 0.92
CA ASP A 189 21.92 -9.61 0.58
C ASP A 189 20.94 -9.23 1.72
N ILE A 190 19.64 -9.28 1.44
CA ILE A 190 18.62 -8.86 2.42
C ILE A 190 18.60 -9.77 3.65
N ASP A 191 18.95 -11.05 3.51
CA ASP A 191 18.98 -11.99 4.64
C ASP A 191 20.16 -11.74 5.58
N GLN A 192 21.31 -11.38 5.01
CA GLN A 192 22.44 -10.86 5.74
C GLN A 192 22.06 -9.58 6.47
N MET A 193 21.43 -8.60 5.81
CA MET A 193 20.99 -7.37 6.48
C MET A 193 20.01 -7.63 7.64
N ILE A 194 19.03 -8.54 7.46
CA ILE A 194 18.10 -8.95 8.52
C ILE A 194 18.85 -9.55 9.69
N THR A 195 19.84 -10.42 9.43
CA THR A 195 20.67 -11.05 10.46
C THR A 195 21.47 -10.00 11.23
N VAL A 196 22.14 -9.09 10.52
CA VAL A 196 22.97 -8.04 11.11
C VAL A 196 22.14 -7.08 11.97
N VAL A 197 20.98 -6.64 11.48
CA VAL A 197 20.05 -5.82 12.27
C VAL A 197 19.49 -6.64 13.45
N GLY A 198 19.23 -7.94 13.26
CA GLY A 198 18.72 -8.83 14.31
C GLY A 198 19.61 -8.94 15.56
N HIS A 199 20.91 -8.66 15.45
CA HIS A 199 21.84 -8.64 16.60
C HIS A 199 21.65 -7.43 17.55
N GLU A 200 20.80 -6.48 17.19
CA GLU A 200 20.48 -5.30 18.02
C GLU A 200 21.73 -4.50 18.43
N SER A 201 22.74 -4.43 17.55
CA SER A 201 23.91 -3.55 17.74
C SER A 201 23.47 -2.08 17.67
N ILE A 202 23.87 -1.28 18.65
CA ILE A 202 23.59 0.15 18.70
C ILE A 202 24.27 0.87 17.52
N ILE A 203 25.48 0.45 17.16
CA ILE A 203 26.24 1.06 16.06
C ILE A 203 25.58 0.75 14.72
N ILE A 204 25.31 -0.52 14.44
CA ILE A 204 24.64 -0.94 13.19
C ILE A 204 23.26 -0.31 13.09
N HIS A 205 22.51 -0.28 14.19
CA HIS A 205 21.22 0.39 14.26
C HIS A 205 21.33 1.87 13.90
N ALA A 206 22.31 2.58 14.48
CA ALA A 206 22.56 3.98 14.17
C ALA A 206 22.92 4.20 12.70
N LEU A 207 23.83 3.39 12.17
CA LEU A 207 24.28 3.45 10.78
C LEU A 207 23.14 3.26 9.79
N ILE A 208 22.38 2.18 9.93
CA ILE A 208 21.28 1.87 9.01
C ILE A 208 20.15 2.88 9.18
N SER A 209 19.84 3.29 10.42
CA SER A 209 18.87 4.35 10.65
C SER A 209 19.27 5.65 9.95
N GLN A 210 20.56 6.03 9.98
CA GLN A 210 21.02 7.26 9.33
C GLN A 210 20.97 7.14 7.81
N GLN A 211 21.40 6.00 7.24
CA GLN A 211 21.32 5.75 5.80
C GLN A 211 19.87 5.81 5.28
N ILE A 212 18.90 5.27 6.03
CA ILE A 212 17.48 5.37 5.67
C ILE A 212 17.00 6.82 5.73
N LYS A 213 17.37 7.58 6.77
CA LYS A 213 17.00 9.00 6.91
C LYS A 213 17.56 9.88 5.80
N ASP A 214 18.80 9.61 5.38
CA ASP A 214 19.48 10.37 4.33
C ASP A 214 18.93 10.06 2.93
N ASN A 215 18.08 9.03 2.80
CA ASN A 215 17.42 8.69 1.55
C ASN A 215 16.14 9.51 1.34
N GLU A 216 16.22 10.54 0.48
CA GLU A 216 15.09 11.44 0.18
C GLU A 216 13.85 10.75 -0.45
N THR A 217 14.06 9.58 -1.07
CA THR A 217 12.98 8.83 -1.74
C THR A 217 12.14 8.01 -0.76
N VAL A 218 12.76 7.57 0.34
CA VAL A 218 12.08 6.83 1.40
C VAL A 218 11.34 7.82 2.29
N LYS A 219 10.07 7.54 2.58
CA LYS A 219 9.29 8.35 3.52
C LYS A 219 9.27 7.69 4.88
N VAL A 220 9.84 8.38 5.86
CA VAL A 220 9.93 7.89 7.24
C VAL A 220 8.95 8.69 8.10
N PRO A 221 7.76 8.14 8.42
CA PRO A 221 6.75 8.86 9.19
C PRO A 221 7.19 9.00 10.66
N SER A 222 6.64 9.97 11.41
CA SER A 222 7.10 10.26 12.78
C SER A 222 7.03 9.01 13.68
N ARG A 223 6.00 8.19 13.51
CA ARG A 223 5.80 6.94 14.27
C ARG A 223 6.86 5.86 14.02
N ALA A 224 7.64 5.96 12.94
CA ALA A 224 8.76 5.06 12.68
C ALA A 224 9.95 5.34 13.60
N TYR A 225 10.06 6.55 14.16
CA TYR A 225 11.16 6.93 15.05
C TYR A 225 10.91 6.55 16.51
N GLU A 226 11.99 6.36 17.26
CA GLU A 226 11.95 6.21 18.71
C GLU A 226 11.28 7.43 19.35
N ASP A 227 10.38 7.17 20.30
CA ASP A 227 9.50 8.18 20.93
C ASP A 227 8.65 9.00 19.95
N ASN A 228 8.54 8.55 18.70
CA ASN A 228 7.89 9.23 17.59
C ASN A 228 8.50 10.61 17.24
N ASP A 229 9.81 10.79 17.46
CA ASP A 229 10.54 12.04 17.19
C ASP A 229 11.54 11.85 16.01
N PRO A 230 11.40 12.57 14.89
CA PRO A 230 12.34 12.51 13.76
C PRO A 230 13.81 12.80 14.10
N ALA A 231 14.08 13.52 15.20
CA ALA A 231 15.43 13.73 15.70
C ALA A 231 16.08 12.42 16.21
N ASN A 232 15.28 11.46 16.67
CA ASN A 232 15.73 10.18 17.18
C ASN A 232 15.94 9.13 16.09
N GLN A 233 16.59 8.01 16.41
CA GLN A 233 16.76 6.88 15.48
C GLN A 233 15.41 6.25 15.09
N ILE A 234 15.37 5.60 13.93
CA ILE A 234 14.25 4.75 13.50
C ILE A 234 14.16 3.55 14.44
N LYS A 235 12.98 3.10 14.85
CA LYS A 235 12.81 1.91 15.71
C LYS A 235 13.42 0.67 15.07
N GLN A 236 14.07 -0.18 15.88
CA GLN A 236 14.69 -1.43 15.40
C GLN A 236 13.71 -2.31 14.62
N ASN A 237 12.51 -2.50 15.18
CA ASN A 237 11.45 -3.30 14.55
C ASN A 237 10.95 -2.69 13.23
N GLU A 238 11.07 -1.38 13.06
CA GLU A 238 10.67 -0.71 11.82
C GLU A 238 11.73 -0.91 10.72
N ILE A 239 13.02 -0.91 11.07
CA ILE A 239 14.09 -1.29 10.14
C ILE A 239 13.95 -2.76 9.72
N LEU A 240 13.71 -3.66 10.67
CA LEU A 240 13.45 -5.07 10.36
C LEU A 240 12.18 -5.24 9.53
N GLY A 241 11.11 -4.48 9.83
CA GLY A 241 9.89 -4.43 9.04
C GLY A 241 10.16 -4.02 7.60
N LEU A 242 10.92 -2.95 7.39
CA LEU A 242 11.35 -2.48 6.07
C LEU A 242 12.09 -3.58 5.29
N LEU A 243 13.08 -4.25 5.91
CA LEU A 243 13.85 -5.31 5.26
C LEU A 243 12.99 -6.55 4.93
N HIS A 244 12.13 -6.97 5.86
CA HIS A 244 11.18 -8.06 5.61
C HIS A 244 10.18 -7.72 4.50
N SER A 245 9.71 -6.46 4.42
CA SER A 245 8.87 -6.00 3.32
C SER A 245 9.63 -6.04 2.00
N VAL A 246 10.85 -5.51 1.92
CA VAL A 246 11.67 -5.57 0.70
C VAL A 246 11.85 -7.02 0.23
N LYS A 247 12.13 -7.94 1.16
CA LYS A 247 12.17 -9.38 0.88
C LYS A 247 10.83 -9.93 0.37
N ALA A 248 9.72 -9.57 1.00
CA ALA A 248 8.37 -9.97 0.57
C ALA A 248 8.03 -9.45 -0.84
N GLY A 249 8.60 -8.31 -1.25
CA GLY A 249 8.57 -7.80 -2.62
C GLY A 249 9.35 -8.65 -3.64
N GLY A 250 10.08 -9.66 -3.18
CA GLY A 250 10.93 -10.53 -4.00
C GLY A 250 12.26 -9.89 -4.37
N ILE A 251 12.75 -8.95 -3.55
CA ILE A 251 14.09 -8.37 -3.66
C ILE A 251 14.97 -9.10 -2.65
N ASP A 252 15.89 -9.93 -3.14
CA ASP A 252 16.79 -10.70 -2.29
C ASP A 252 18.15 -10.03 -2.10
N ASN A 253 18.56 -9.12 -3.00
CA ASN A 253 19.87 -8.46 -2.96
C ASN A 253 19.77 -6.99 -3.41
N VAL A 254 20.19 -6.06 -2.54
CA VAL A 254 20.15 -4.61 -2.79
C VAL A 254 21.18 -4.20 -3.85
N GLY A 255 22.40 -4.76 -3.81
CA GLY A 255 23.45 -4.54 -4.81
C GLY A 255 23.13 -5.14 -6.20
N GLY A 256 22.09 -5.98 -6.29
CA GLY A 256 21.58 -6.58 -7.52
C GLY A 256 20.34 -5.93 -8.12
N LEU A 257 19.91 -4.76 -7.60
CA LEU A 257 18.72 -4.06 -8.10
C LEU A 257 18.91 -3.63 -9.56
N THR A 258 18.24 -4.33 -10.47
CA THR A 258 18.13 -3.97 -11.89
C THR A 258 16.74 -3.45 -12.19
N SER A 259 16.57 -2.77 -13.33
CA SER A 259 15.24 -2.40 -13.82
C SER A 259 14.32 -3.62 -13.98
N GLU A 260 14.87 -4.79 -14.32
CA GLU A 260 14.11 -6.05 -14.44
C GLU A 260 13.56 -6.53 -13.08
N VAL A 261 14.34 -6.38 -12.01
CA VAL A 261 13.89 -6.70 -10.64
C VAL A 261 12.76 -5.76 -10.22
N VAL A 262 12.91 -4.45 -10.46
CA VAL A 262 11.87 -3.44 -10.18
C VAL A 262 10.62 -3.70 -11.02
N ASP A 263 10.79 -4.02 -12.30
CA ASP A 263 9.72 -4.40 -13.23
C ASP A 263 9.01 -5.71 -12.84
N SER A 264 9.61 -6.52 -11.96
CA SER A 264 8.99 -7.76 -11.47
C SER A 264 8.09 -7.53 -10.26
N ILE A 265 8.03 -6.32 -9.72
CA ILE A 265 7.19 -5.96 -8.57
C ILE A 265 5.74 -5.81 -9.06
N THR A 266 4.92 -6.80 -8.69
CA THR A 266 3.49 -6.85 -9.02
C THR A 266 2.63 -6.34 -7.87
N MET A 267 1.35 -6.08 -8.11
CA MET A 267 0.39 -5.76 -7.03
C MET A 267 0.36 -6.82 -5.92
N GLU A 268 0.51 -8.11 -6.25
CA GLU A 268 0.55 -9.17 -5.24
C GLU A 268 1.78 -9.08 -4.33
N LYS A 269 2.92 -8.72 -4.90
CA LYS A 269 4.14 -8.45 -4.13
C LYS A 269 3.96 -7.19 -3.28
N LEU A 270 3.40 -6.11 -3.81
CA LEU A 270 3.12 -4.89 -3.05
C LEU A 270 2.17 -5.16 -1.86
N ILE A 271 1.14 -5.99 -2.03
CA ILE A 271 0.26 -6.43 -0.94
C ILE A 271 1.08 -7.19 0.13
N ALA A 272 1.96 -8.11 -0.29
CA ALA A 272 2.82 -8.84 0.63
C ALA A 272 3.80 -7.92 1.38
N MET A 273 4.28 -6.84 0.74
CA MET A 273 5.12 -5.83 1.39
C MET A 273 4.37 -5.08 2.49
N ILE A 274 3.09 -4.74 2.25
CA ILE A 274 2.23 -4.06 3.23
C ILE A 274 1.91 -4.98 4.41
N ASP A 275 1.65 -6.27 4.17
CA ASP A 275 1.27 -7.25 5.21
C ASP A 275 2.34 -7.48 6.30
N VAL A 276 3.57 -7.01 6.07
CA VAL A 276 4.65 -6.99 7.07
C VAL A 276 4.46 -5.87 8.10
N ASN A 277 3.55 -4.91 7.85
CA ASN A 277 3.19 -3.79 8.73
C ASN A 277 4.36 -2.85 9.05
N SER A 278 5.18 -2.52 8.04
CA SER A 278 6.20 -1.46 8.15
C SER A 278 5.57 -0.09 7.89
N ALA A 279 5.71 0.82 8.85
CA ALA A 279 5.24 2.19 8.72
C ALA A 279 5.97 2.94 7.58
N ILE A 280 7.28 2.71 7.40
CA ILE A 280 8.10 3.30 6.33
C ILE A 280 7.61 2.84 4.95
N ILE A 281 7.28 1.55 4.80
CA ILE A 281 6.76 1.02 3.54
C ILE A 281 5.38 1.58 3.24
N ASN A 282 4.46 1.59 4.20
CA ASN A 282 3.13 2.17 3.98
C ASN A 282 3.23 3.65 3.61
N ALA A 283 4.04 4.41 4.34
CA ALA A 283 4.34 5.82 4.08
C ALA A 283 4.88 6.04 2.66
N THR A 284 5.87 5.24 2.25
CA THR A 284 6.52 5.37 0.95
C THR A 284 5.56 5.05 -0.18
N LEU A 285 4.78 3.97 -0.06
CA LEU A 285 3.78 3.56 -1.05
C LEU A 285 2.61 4.55 -1.11
N SER A 286 2.12 5.00 0.05
CA SER A 286 1.12 6.07 0.16
C SER A 286 1.59 7.32 -0.59
N ASN A 287 2.83 7.78 -0.36
CA ASN A 287 3.36 8.95 -1.05
C ASN A 287 3.43 8.75 -2.57
N GLN A 288 3.78 7.56 -3.06
CA GLN A 288 3.75 7.26 -4.50
C GLN A 288 2.33 7.34 -5.08
N ILE A 289 1.33 6.81 -4.36
CA ILE A 289 -0.08 6.90 -4.75
C ILE A 289 -0.56 8.36 -4.76
N LEU A 290 -0.18 9.15 -3.74
CA LEU A 290 -0.55 10.56 -3.63
C LEU A 290 0.05 11.42 -4.77
N GLN A 291 1.26 11.10 -5.24
CA GLN A 291 1.88 11.80 -6.37
C GLN A 291 1.08 11.68 -7.67
N VAL A 292 0.31 10.59 -7.83
CA VAL A 292 -0.55 10.36 -9.00
C VAL A 292 -2.04 10.60 -8.70
N SER A 293 -2.36 11.27 -7.58
CA SER A 293 -3.74 11.55 -7.17
C SER A 293 -4.16 13.02 -7.30
N ASN A 294 -5.46 13.26 -7.16
CA ASN A 294 -6.09 14.59 -7.15
C ASN A 294 -5.50 15.55 -6.11
N LEU A 295 -4.91 15.05 -5.02
CA LEU A 295 -4.31 15.87 -3.97
C LEU A 295 -3.02 16.58 -4.43
N THR A 296 -2.32 16.00 -5.42
CA THR A 296 -1.15 16.63 -6.04
C THR A 296 -1.53 17.41 -7.30
N ASN A 297 -2.50 16.92 -8.08
CA ASN A 297 -2.96 17.58 -9.30
C ASN A 297 -4.43 17.21 -9.56
N GLU A 298 -5.32 18.20 -9.59
CA GLU A 298 -6.77 18.01 -9.82
C GLU A 298 -7.11 17.28 -11.14
N MET A 299 -6.19 17.29 -12.12
CA MET A 299 -6.36 16.58 -13.40
C MET A 299 -6.02 15.09 -13.32
N ASN A 300 -5.42 14.63 -12.22
CA ASN A 300 -5.07 13.23 -12.05
C ASN A 300 -6.33 12.37 -11.92
N THR A 301 -6.26 11.16 -12.45
CA THR A 301 -7.41 10.23 -12.46
C THR A 301 -7.74 9.70 -11.07
N LEU A 302 -6.73 9.40 -10.25
CA LEU A 302 -6.96 8.78 -8.95
C LEU A 302 -7.50 9.80 -7.94
N ILE A 303 -8.63 9.50 -7.33
CA ILE A 303 -9.28 10.36 -6.32
C ILE A 303 -9.11 9.74 -4.94
N VAL A 304 -8.41 10.46 -4.06
CA VAL A 304 -8.23 10.08 -2.67
C VAL A 304 -9.23 10.87 -1.82
N PRO A 305 -10.29 10.23 -1.29
CA PRO A 305 -11.24 10.89 -0.41
C PRO A 305 -10.64 11.12 0.98
N ASP A 306 -11.13 12.12 1.71
CA ASP A 306 -10.60 12.47 3.04
C ASP A 306 -10.64 11.29 4.03
N ASP A 307 -11.64 10.40 3.91
CA ASP A 307 -11.81 9.25 4.79
C ASP A 307 -11.00 8.01 4.36
N ALA A 308 -10.22 8.10 3.28
CA ALA A 308 -9.14 7.19 2.93
C ALA A 308 -7.81 7.58 3.59
N LEU A 309 -7.69 8.83 4.05
CA LEU A 309 -6.50 9.32 4.72
C LEU A 309 -6.45 8.83 6.16
N ASP A 310 -5.24 8.63 6.66
CA ASP A 310 -5.03 8.27 8.04
C ASP A 310 -5.28 9.47 8.95
N SER A 311 -6.47 9.51 9.57
CA SER A 311 -6.86 10.56 10.51
C SER A 311 -6.36 10.30 11.94
N THR A 312 -5.64 9.19 12.19
CA THR A 312 -5.26 8.77 13.54
C THR A 312 -4.00 9.44 14.07
N TYR A 313 -3.26 10.13 13.20
CA TYR A 313 -2.02 10.81 13.56
C TYR A 313 -2.19 12.32 13.41
N GLU A 314 -2.29 13.01 14.56
CA GLU A 314 -2.09 14.46 14.68
C GLU A 314 -0.61 14.76 14.41
N GLU A 315 -0.12 14.56 13.19
CA GLU A 315 1.18 15.10 12.82
C GLU A 315 1.06 16.62 12.81
N ILE A 316 1.72 17.25 13.78
CA ILE A 316 1.71 18.70 14.04
C ILE A 316 2.33 19.49 12.85
N GLU A 317 2.95 18.79 11.89
CA GLU A 317 3.32 19.36 10.60
C GLU A 317 2.22 19.14 9.57
N LEU A 318 1.60 20.24 9.14
CA LEU A 318 0.62 20.38 8.04
C LEU A 318 1.13 19.85 6.67
N ALA A 319 2.23 19.12 6.60
CA ALA A 319 2.96 18.77 5.39
C ALA A 319 3.01 17.26 5.07
N TYR A 320 2.54 16.39 5.97
CA TYR A 320 2.59 14.94 5.74
C TYR A 320 1.18 14.33 5.72
N ILE A 321 0.75 13.95 4.52
CA ILE A 321 -0.53 13.28 4.28
C ILE A 321 -0.22 11.82 3.97
N GLU A 322 -0.92 10.89 4.62
CA GLU A 322 -0.77 9.46 4.42
C GLU A 322 -2.13 8.78 4.22
N ILE A 323 -2.18 7.82 3.31
CA ILE A 323 -3.30 6.91 3.10
C ILE A 323 -3.24 5.84 4.19
N ASN A 324 -4.40 5.54 4.79
CA ASN A 324 -4.51 4.50 5.79
C ASN A 324 -4.02 3.15 5.23
N GLU A 325 -3.23 2.40 5.99
CA GLU A 325 -2.65 1.11 5.59
C GLU A 325 -3.69 0.12 5.01
N VAL A 326 -4.86 0.04 5.64
CA VAL A 326 -5.97 -0.81 5.18
C VAL A 326 -6.45 -0.35 3.81
N GLU A 327 -6.56 0.95 3.60
CA GLU A 327 -6.98 1.51 2.31
C GLU A 327 -5.90 1.36 1.23
N THR A 328 -4.62 1.53 1.56
CA THR A 328 -3.50 1.23 0.65
C THR A 328 -3.55 -0.22 0.17
N LYS A 329 -3.75 -1.17 1.10
CA LYS A 329 -3.89 -2.59 0.76
C LYS A 329 -5.13 -2.86 -0.09
N ASN A 330 -6.27 -2.31 0.30
CA ASN A 330 -7.53 -2.45 -0.42
C ASN A 330 -7.42 -1.92 -1.86
N LEU A 331 -6.74 -0.79 -2.06
CA LEU A 331 -6.47 -0.23 -3.38
C LEU A 331 -5.67 -1.22 -4.24
N PHE A 332 -4.60 -1.81 -3.70
CA PHE A 332 -3.80 -2.77 -4.45
C PHE A 332 -4.55 -4.08 -4.75
N ILE A 333 -5.42 -4.53 -3.85
CA ILE A 333 -6.33 -5.65 -4.11
C ILE A 333 -7.26 -5.29 -5.27
N ALA A 334 -7.93 -4.15 -5.22
CA ALA A 334 -8.81 -3.70 -6.29
C ALA A 334 -8.09 -3.64 -7.64
N LEU A 335 -6.91 -3.01 -7.68
CA LEU A 335 -6.09 -2.91 -8.89
C LEU A 335 -5.69 -4.28 -9.45
N LYS A 336 -5.25 -5.21 -8.57
CA LYS A 336 -4.94 -6.59 -8.94
C LYS A 336 -6.15 -7.28 -9.58
N GLU A 337 -7.32 -7.19 -8.95
CA GLU A 337 -8.53 -7.85 -9.43
C GLU A 337 -9.02 -7.28 -10.77
N GLY A 338 -8.88 -5.97 -10.99
CA GLY A 338 -9.15 -5.38 -12.30
C GLY A 338 -7.99 -5.45 -13.29
N GLY A 339 -7.03 -6.35 -13.09
CA GLY A 339 -6.00 -6.69 -14.08
C GLY A 339 -4.85 -5.69 -14.20
N ILE A 340 -4.73 -4.73 -13.28
CA ILE A 340 -3.58 -3.83 -13.21
C ILE A 340 -2.47 -4.53 -12.44
N SER A 341 -1.33 -4.72 -13.10
CA SER A 341 -0.26 -5.56 -12.56
C SER A 341 0.82 -4.78 -11.83
N LYS A 342 1.04 -3.50 -12.18
CA LYS A 342 2.13 -2.66 -11.66
C LYS A 342 1.63 -1.28 -11.24
N ILE A 343 2.36 -0.62 -10.34
CA ILE A 343 2.02 0.72 -9.85
C ILE A 343 2.16 1.79 -10.95
N ASP A 344 3.13 1.62 -11.87
CA ASP A 344 3.35 2.55 -12.98
C ASP A 344 2.16 2.62 -13.96
N ASP A 345 1.38 1.54 -14.05
CA ASP A 345 0.20 1.46 -14.91
C ASP A 345 -0.91 2.42 -14.42
N LEU A 346 -0.86 2.90 -13.17
CA LEU A 346 -1.80 3.87 -12.61
C LEU A 346 -1.88 5.18 -13.41
N ASN A 347 -0.78 5.62 -14.01
CA ASN A 347 -0.74 6.84 -14.81
C ASN A 347 -1.60 6.74 -16.09
N THR A 348 -1.85 5.51 -16.56
CA THR A 348 -2.68 5.25 -17.75
C THR A 348 -4.00 4.58 -17.39
N PHE A 349 -4.34 4.51 -16.10
CA PHE A 349 -5.47 3.76 -15.60
C PHE A 349 -6.79 4.17 -16.27
N SER A 350 -7.09 5.47 -16.38
CA SER A 350 -8.29 6.00 -17.05
C SER A 350 -8.43 5.57 -18.51
N GLU A 351 -7.33 5.30 -19.20
CA GLU A 351 -7.34 4.84 -20.59
C GLU A 351 -7.63 3.34 -20.71
N GLN A 352 -7.55 2.60 -19.59
CA GLN A 352 -7.64 1.15 -19.52
C GLN A 352 -8.87 0.65 -18.73
N ILE A 353 -9.67 1.53 -18.12
CA ILE A 353 -10.87 1.13 -17.37
C ILE A 353 -11.91 0.53 -18.31
N THR A 354 -12.03 -0.80 -18.29
CA THR A 354 -13.11 -1.53 -18.95
C THR A 354 -14.21 -1.91 -17.97
N LEU A 355 -15.41 -2.23 -18.48
CA LEU A 355 -16.54 -2.71 -17.67
C LEU A 355 -16.16 -3.90 -16.77
N GLY A 356 -15.48 -4.90 -17.33
CA GLY A 356 -15.07 -6.11 -16.60
C GLY A 356 -14.11 -5.78 -15.46
N ASN A 357 -13.08 -4.96 -15.74
CA ASN A 357 -12.10 -4.56 -14.75
C ASN A 357 -12.72 -3.72 -13.62
N THR A 358 -13.67 -2.84 -13.96
CA THR A 358 -14.35 -1.95 -13.01
C THR A 358 -15.13 -2.74 -11.96
N ARG A 359 -15.81 -3.83 -12.36
CA ARG A 359 -16.54 -4.68 -11.42
C ARG A 359 -15.62 -5.42 -10.47
N ALA A 360 -14.55 -6.00 -11.00
CA ALA A 360 -13.56 -6.71 -10.20
C ALA A 360 -12.85 -5.77 -9.20
N MET A 361 -12.62 -4.51 -9.58
CA MET A 361 -12.04 -3.47 -8.73
C MET A 361 -12.97 -3.00 -7.61
N LEU A 362 -14.28 -2.93 -7.87
CA LEU A 362 -15.22 -2.37 -6.91
C LEU A 362 -15.71 -3.41 -5.91
N PHE A 363 -16.05 -4.62 -6.35
CA PHE A 363 -16.87 -5.52 -5.54
C PHE A 363 -16.06 -6.69 -5.00
N VAL A 364 -16.14 -6.89 -3.68
CA VAL A 364 -15.58 -8.09 -2.99
C VAL A 364 -16.21 -9.38 -3.53
N ASP A 365 -17.47 -9.29 -3.97
CA ASP A 365 -18.21 -10.33 -4.67
C ASP A 365 -19.02 -9.70 -5.80
N VAL A 366 -18.68 -10.01 -7.05
CA VAL A 366 -19.37 -9.47 -8.25
C VAL A 366 -20.85 -9.87 -8.28
N GLY A 367 -21.24 -10.95 -7.58
CA GLY A 367 -22.62 -11.40 -7.47
C GLY A 367 -23.43 -10.75 -6.32
N ASP A 368 -22.79 -9.98 -5.43
CA ASP A 368 -23.43 -9.36 -4.25
C ASP A 368 -22.80 -8.00 -3.91
N PRO A 369 -23.02 -6.97 -4.75
CA PRO A 369 -22.38 -5.65 -4.64
C PRO A 369 -22.79 -4.87 -3.38
N GLU A 370 -23.84 -5.29 -2.67
CA GLU A 370 -24.26 -4.69 -1.39
C GLU A 370 -23.27 -4.97 -0.25
N LYS A 371 -22.40 -5.99 -0.39
CA LYS A 371 -21.35 -6.29 0.58
C LYS A 371 -20.22 -5.25 0.64
N GLY A 372 -20.28 -4.23 -0.22
CA GLY A 372 -19.45 -3.04 -0.14
C GLY A 372 -18.29 -3.02 -1.12
N THR A 373 -17.67 -1.84 -1.22
CA THR A 373 -16.53 -1.60 -2.08
C THR A 373 -15.22 -2.05 -1.46
N VAL A 374 -14.31 -2.62 -2.27
CA VAL A 374 -13.00 -3.08 -1.80
C VAL A 374 -12.16 -1.89 -1.33
N SER A 375 -12.09 -0.83 -2.14
CA SER A 375 -11.30 0.39 -1.89
C SER A 375 -12.15 1.65 -2.05
N LYS A 376 -12.03 2.57 -1.09
CA LYS A 376 -12.65 3.90 -1.14
C LYS A 376 -12.07 4.76 -2.24
N ILE A 377 -10.74 4.72 -2.42
CA ILE A 377 -10.05 5.44 -3.51
C ILE A 377 -10.59 4.98 -4.87
N MET A 378 -10.74 3.67 -5.05
CA MET A 378 -11.23 3.11 -6.31
C MET A 378 -12.71 3.41 -6.54
N HIS A 379 -13.52 3.38 -5.48
CA HIS A 379 -14.91 3.81 -5.52
C HIS A 379 -15.04 5.28 -5.94
N ALA A 380 -14.33 6.19 -5.28
CA ALA A 380 -14.35 7.62 -5.60
C ALA A 380 -13.88 7.89 -7.04
N THR A 381 -12.80 7.21 -7.47
CA THR A 381 -12.24 7.33 -8.82
C THR A 381 -13.25 6.90 -9.88
N ILE A 382 -13.84 5.71 -9.76
CA ILE A 382 -14.80 5.18 -10.73
C ILE A 382 -16.09 6.00 -10.74
N SER A 383 -16.56 6.42 -9.56
CA SER A 383 -17.70 7.32 -9.44
C SER A 383 -17.49 8.60 -10.25
N SER A 384 -16.34 9.25 -10.12
CA SER A 384 -16.03 10.47 -10.86
C SER A 384 -15.99 10.24 -12.37
N GLU A 385 -15.39 9.14 -12.84
CA GLU A 385 -15.37 8.83 -14.27
C GLU A 385 -16.78 8.59 -14.83
N ILE A 386 -17.65 7.90 -14.08
CA ILE A 386 -19.06 7.72 -14.47
C ILE A 386 -19.79 9.07 -14.50
N ILE A 387 -19.60 9.92 -13.48
CA ILE A 387 -20.20 11.26 -13.43
C ILE A 387 -19.73 12.13 -14.59
N LYS A 388 -18.44 12.10 -14.95
CA LYS A 388 -17.91 12.84 -16.12
C LYS A 388 -18.60 12.41 -17.41
N VAL A 389 -18.77 11.09 -17.62
CA VAL A 389 -19.51 10.56 -18.77
C VAL A 389 -20.97 11.01 -18.72
N TYR A 390 -21.63 10.84 -17.57
CA TYR A 390 -23.03 11.18 -17.37
C TYR A 390 -23.34 12.67 -17.62
N THR A 391 -22.53 13.56 -17.05
CA THR A 391 -22.70 15.02 -17.17
C THR A 391 -22.31 15.56 -18.54
N SER A 392 -21.54 14.81 -19.34
CA SER A 392 -21.25 15.16 -20.73
C SER A 392 -22.51 15.24 -21.61
N PHE A 393 -23.61 14.64 -21.16
CA PHE A 393 -24.92 14.70 -21.81
C PHE A 393 -25.79 15.90 -21.39
N GLU A 394 -25.21 16.87 -20.66
CA GLU A 394 -25.92 18.03 -20.09
C GLU A 394 -27.03 17.63 -19.09
N ILE A 395 -26.83 16.51 -18.38
CA ILE A 395 -27.75 15.97 -17.37
C ILE A 395 -27.11 16.12 -15.98
N SER A 396 -27.87 16.62 -15.00
CA SER A 396 -27.44 16.68 -13.60
C SER A 396 -27.63 15.33 -12.90
N VAL A 397 -26.70 14.97 -12.03
CA VAL A 397 -26.80 13.76 -11.21
C VAL A 397 -27.88 13.96 -10.13
N PRO A 398 -28.81 13.00 -9.92
CA PRO A 398 -29.77 13.08 -8.82
C PRO A 398 -29.08 12.98 -7.45
N ASP A 399 -29.49 13.82 -6.50
CA ASP A 399 -28.95 13.79 -5.13
C ASP A 399 -29.06 12.39 -4.49
N VAL A 400 -30.15 11.68 -4.80
CA VAL A 400 -30.41 10.31 -4.31
C VAL A 400 -29.43 9.26 -4.87
N ALA A 401 -28.72 9.57 -5.96
CA ALA A 401 -27.72 8.69 -6.55
C ALA A 401 -26.41 8.67 -5.75
N TYR A 402 -26.14 9.74 -4.98
CA TYR A 402 -24.93 9.84 -4.17
C TYR A 402 -25.02 9.01 -2.89
N LEU A 403 -23.89 8.45 -2.48
CA LEU A 403 -23.69 7.80 -1.19
C LEU A 403 -23.90 8.81 -0.05
N ASP A 404 -23.28 9.98 -0.21
CA ASP A 404 -23.53 11.19 0.56
C ASP A 404 -23.44 12.37 -0.41
N VAL A 405 -24.47 13.23 -0.41
CA VAL A 405 -24.56 14.41 -1.28
C VAL A 405 -23.34 15.32 -1.10
N GLY A 406 -22.76 15.39 0.11
CA GLY A 406 -21.56 16.18 0.38
C GLY A 406 -20.27 15.63 -0.23
N SER A 407 -20.21 14.33 -0.51
CA SER A 407 -19.02 13.65 -1.06
C SER A 407 -19.01 13.60 -2.59
N GLU A 408 -20.17 13.78 -3.23
CA GLU A 408 -20.38 13.62 -4.67
C GLU A 408 -19.93 12.25 -5.23
N TYR A 409 -19.86 11.21 -4.39
CA TYR A 409 -19.60 9.84 -4.82
C TYR A 409 -20.89 9.02 -4.95
N LEU A 410 -21.05 8.28 -6.03
CA LEU A 410 -22.24 7.47 -6.35
C LEU A 410 -22.37 6.28 -5.39
N LYS A 411 -23.59 5.84 -5.12
CA LYS A 411 -23.85 4.56 -4.45
C LYS A 411 -23.30 3.40 -5.27
N ALA A 412 -22.83 2.35 -4.60
CA ALA A 412 -22.33 1.13 -5.24
C ALA A 412 -23.39 0.49 -6.17
N THR A 413 -24.66 0.53 -5.78
CA THR A 413 -25.79 0.06 -6.60
C THR A 413 -25.94 0.87 -7.87
N GLU A 414 -25.90 2.21 -7.79
CA GLU A 414 -25.98 3.11 -8.96
C GLU A 414 -24.82 2.86 -9.94
N ILE A 415 -23.60 2.69 -9.44
CA ILE A 415 -22.45 2.32 -10.27
C ILE A 415 -22.72 1.00 -10.99
N ASN A 416 -23.14 -0.04 -10.26
CA ASN A 416 -23.40 -1.35 -10.85
C ASN A 416 -24.52 -1.31 -11.91
N SER A 417 -25.60 -0.58 -11.64
CA SER A 417 -26.70 -0.37 -12.57
C SER A 417 -26.26 0.35 -13.85
N ILE A 418 -25.42 1.39 -13.76
CA ILE A 418 -24.82 2.01 -14.95
C ILE A 418 -23.95 1.00 -15.72
N LEU A 419 -23.13 0.20 -15.05
CA LEU A 419 -22.31 -0.81 -15.72
C LEU A 419 -23.17 -1.88 -16.42
N ASN A 420 -24.26 -2.33 -15.79
CA ASN A 420 -25.25 -3.23 -16.40
C ASN A 420 -25.93 -2.57 -17.61
N ALA A 421 -26.30 -1.30 -17.50
CA ALA A 421 -26.94 -0.55 -18.57
C ALA A 421 -26.05 -0.40 -19.79
N ILE A 422 -24.77 -0.06 -19.61
CA ILE A 422 -23.79 0.00 -20.71
C ILE A 422 -23.72 -1.34 -21.43
N LYS A 423 -23.65 -2.44 -20.67
CA LYS A 423 -23.66 -3.81 -21.22
C LYS A 423 -24.95 -4.11 -22.00
N THR A 424 -26.10 -3.78 -21.45
CA THR A 424 -27.41 -3.98 -22.09
C THR A 424 -27.55 -3.18 -23.38
N MET A 425 -26.97 -1.99 -23.45
CA MET A 425 -26.99 -1.12 -24.63
C MET A 425 -25.93 -1.46 -25.69
N ASP A 426 -24.96 -2.31 -25.39
CA ASP A 426 -23.95 -2.71 -26.37
C ASP A 426 -24.51 -3.71 -27.39
N THR A 427 -25.02 -3.16 -28.49
CA THR A 427 -25.53 -3.93 -29.64
C THR A 427 -24.42 -4.45 -30.56
N SER A 428 -23.15 -4.13 -30.29
CA SER A 428 -22.02 -4.49 -31.16
C SER A 428 -21.59 -5.95 -31.07
N GLY A 429 -22.14 -6.72 -30.12
CA GLY A 429 -21.82 -8.13 -29.90
C GLY A 429 -20.42 -8.34 -29.31
N ASN A 430 -19.78 -7.29 -28.79
CA ASN A 430 -18.55 -7.42 -28.03
C ASN A 430 -18.83 -8.14 -26.72
N VAL A 431 -18.00 -9.14 -26.42
CA VAL A 431 -18.13 -9.97 -25.24
C VAL A 431 -17.65 -9.15 -24.03
N ASP A 432 -18.63 -8.56 -23.33
CA ASP A 432 -18.72 -8.12 -21.93
C ASP A 432 -17.60 -7.30 -21.25
N ASP A 433 -16.32 -7.54 -21.53
CA ASP A 433 -15.24 -7.10 -20.61
C ASP A 433 -14.30 -6.03 -21.17
N HIS A 434 -14.44 -5.63 -22.44
CA HIS A 434 -13.49 -4.71 -23.10
C HIS A 434 -14.05 -3.30 -23.38
N ILE A 435 -15.33 -3.05 -23.07
CA ILE A 435 -15.94 -1.72 -23.28
C ILE A 435 -15.31 -0.74 -22.30
N ARG A 436 -14.70 0.34 -22.82
CA ARG A 436 -14.14 1.41 -21.98
C ARG A 436 -15.24 2.35 -21.51
N ILE A 437 -15.27 2.64 -20.21
CA ILE A 437 -16.32 3.50 -19.60
C ILE A 437 -16.35 4.88 -20.27
N ASN A 438 -15.18 5.50 -20.49
CA ASN A 438 -15.05 6.82 -21.12
C ASN A 438 -15.36 6.85 -22.63
N SER A 439 -15.55 5.69 -23.26
CA SER A 439 -15.92 5.58 -24.67
C SER A 439 -17.42 5.34 -24.88
N PHE A 440 -18.18 5.16 -23.79
CA PHE A 440 -19.59 4.91 -23.88
C PHE A 440 -20.33 6.13 -24.44
N THR A 441 -21.02 5.93 -25.55
CA THR A 441 -21.99 6.86 -26.11
C THR A 441 -23.33 6.12 -26.13
N PRO A 442 -24.36 6.60 -25.42
CA PRO A 442 -25.69 6.04 -25.52
C PRO A 442 -26.10 5.99 -26.98
N GLY A 443 -26.67 4.86 -27.40
CA GLY A 443 -27.30 4.77 -28.72
C GLY A 443 -28.34 5.87 -28.90
N SER A 444 -28.56 6.32 -30.13
CA SER A 444 -29.67 7.21 -30.46
C SER A 444 -31.00 6.57 -29.99
N THR A 445 -31.99 7.39 -29.61
CA THR A 445 -33.35 6.93 -29.25
C THR A 445 -34.02 6.05 -30.33
N SER A 446 -33.52 6.10 -31.57
CA SER A 446 -33.86 5.21 -32.68
C SER A 446 -33.41 3.74 -32.49
N THR A 447 -32.54 3.45 -31.52
CA THR A 447 -31.95 2.12 -31.25
C THR A 447 -32.39 1.50 -29.93
N VAL A 448 -33.10 2.25 -29.08
CA VAL A 448 -33.61 1.77 -27.78
C VAL A 448 -35.05 1.29 -27.95
N GLY A 449 -35.21 -0.02 -28.14
CA GLY A 449 -36.53 -0.66 -28.20
C GLY A 449 -37.12 -0.98 -26.83
N ALA A 450 -38.38 -1.42 -26.82
CA ALA A 450 -39.15 -1.67 -25.60
C ALA A 450 -38.45 -2.64 -24.63
N SER A 451 -37.79 -3.67 -25.16
CA SER A 451 -37.05 -4.66 -24.36
C SER A 451 -35.82 -4.07 -23.68
N ILE A 452 -35.05 -3.24 -24.40
CA ILE A 452 -33.88 -2.54 -23.85
C ILE A 452 -34.35 -1.52 -22.81
N LEU A 453 -35.37 -0.73 -23.12
CA LEU A 453 -35.93 0.26 -22.19
C LEU A 453 -36.40 -0.39 -20.89
N LYS A 454 -37.13 -1.50 -20.97
CA LYS A 454 -37.54 -2.26 -19.79
C LYS A 454 -36.34 -2.78 -19.00
N ALA A 455 -35.37 -3.39 -19.66
CA ALA A 455 -34.17 -3.91 -19.00
C ALA A 455 -33.37 -2.80 -18.28
N LEU A 456 -33.32 -1.58 -18.84
CA LEU A 456 -32.69 -0.43 -18.20
C LEU A 456 -33.47 0.07 -16.98
N LEU A 457 -34.81 0.05 -17.04
CA LEU A 457 -35.65 0.43 -15.90
C LEU A 457 -35.57 -0.61 -14.79
N ASP A 458 -35.51 -1.90 -15.10
CA ASP A 458 -35.39 -2.99 -14.12
C ASP A 458 -34.11 -2.90 -13.26
N GLU A 459 -33.11 -2.09 -13.65
CA GLU A 459 -31.88 -1.82 -12.87
C GLU A 459 -32.09 -0.90 -11.65
N GLU A 460 -33.28 -0.34 -11.45
CA GLU A 460 -33.64 0.46 -10.26
C GLU A 460 -32.68 1.62 -9.94
N SER A 461 -32.12 2.25 -10.98
CA SER A 461 -31.14 3.34 -10.86
C SER A 461 -31.76 4.70 -11.12
N SER A 462 -31.54 5.63 -10.19
CA SER A 462 -31.98 7.02 -10.32
C SER A 462 -31.23 7.76 -11.43
N LEU A 463 -29.97 7.41 -11.70
CA LEU A 463 -29.22 7.90 -12.85
C LEU A 463 -29.87 7.46 -14.18
N LEU A 464 -30.18 6.17 -14.30
CA LEU A 464 -30.80 5.64 -15.52
C LEU A 464 -32.20 6.22 -15.74
N ASP A 465 -33.01 6.30 -14.69
CA ASP A 465 -34.35 6.88 -14.75
C ASP A 465 -34.28 8.33 -15.25
N ARG A 466 -33.35 9.14 -14.74
CA ARG A 466 -33.16 10.51 -15.21
C ARG A 466 -32.64 10.57 -16.66
N MET A 467 -31.70 9.71 -17.05
CA MET A 467 -31.25 9.63 -18.45
C MET A 467 -32.41 9.32 -19.40
N ILE A 468 -33.24 8.33 -19.05
CA ILE A 468 -34.39 7.91 -19.83
C ILE A 468 -35.43 9.03 -19.86
N SER A 469 -35.75 9.62 -18.71
CA SER A 469 -36.65 10.77 -18.57
C SER A 469 -36.25 11.91 -19.50
N LYS A 470 -34.97 12.34 -19.48
CA LYS A 470 -34.49 13.41 -20.37
C LYS A 470 -34.58 13.01 -21.84
N ALA A 471 -34.30 11.75 -22.19
CA ALA A 471 -34.47 11.26 -23.55
C ALA A 471 -35.93 11.30 -24.01
N VAL A 472 -36.87 10.89 -23.15
CA VAL A 472 -38.32 10.96 -23.40
C VAL A 472 -38.78 12.41 -23.59
N ILE A 473 -38.41 13.32 -22.70
CA ILE A 473 -38.75 14.75 -22.81
C ILE A 473 -38.22 15.35 -24.12
N LYS A 474 -36.97 15.01 -24.49
CA LYS A 474 -36.32 15.51 -25.72
C LYS A 474 -36.91 14.91 -26.99
N SER A 475 -37.63 13.78 -26.88
CA SER A 475 -38.30 13.12 -28.00
C SER A 475 -39.63 13.77 -28.41
N ASN A 476 -40.06 14.85 -27.74
CA ASN A 476 -41.36 15.51 -27.94
C ASN A 476 -42.57 14.61 -27.67
N LEU A 477 -42.43 13.58 -26.83
CA LEU A 477 -43.59 12.90 -26.26
C LEU A 477 -44.35 13.87 -25.36
N ALA A 478 -45.68 13.79 -25.36
CA ALA A 478 -46.49 14.51 -24.39
C ALA A 478 -46.15 13.99 -22.98
N THR A 479 -45.67 14.88 -22.12
CA THR A 479 -45.31 14.56 -20.72
C THR A 479 -46.23 15.32 -19.77
N PRO A 480 -46.77 14.66 -18.74
CA PRO A 480 -47.67 15.28 -17.78
C PRO A 480 -47.03 16.40 -16.96
N GLN A 481 -47.88 17.29 -16.45
CA GLN A 481 -47.48 18.33 -15.50
C GLN A 481 -47.12 17.80 -14.10
N SER A 482 -47.39 16.53 -13.78
CA SER A 482 -47.02 15.95 -12.48
C SER A 482 -45.55 15.53 -12.45
N MET A 483 -44.68 16.54 -12.45
CA MET A 483 -43.24 16.44 -12.24
C MET A 483 -42.98 16.06 -10.78
N ASP A 484 -42.12 15.06 -10.53
CA ASP A 484 -41.66 14.77 -9.17
C ASP A 484 -40.74 15.91 -8.67
N GLY A 485 -40.66 16.08 -7.35
CA GLY A 485 -40.00 17.20 -6.68
C GLY A 485 -38.67 17.61 -7.32
N SER A 486 -38.64 18.86 -7.80
CA SER A 486 -37.67 19.51 -8.71
C SER A 486 -37.95 19.33 -10.21
N GLU A 487 -39.10 19.84 -10.68
CA GLU A 487 -39.44 20.42 -12.01
C GLU A 487 -38.85 19.84 -13.33
N GLU A 488 -38.23 18.66 -13.36
CA GLU A 488 -37.37 18.29 -14.50
C GLU A 488 -37.42 16.85 -14.99
N ASP A 489 -38.07 15.91 -14.28
CA ASP A 489 -38.11 14.49 -14.63
C ASP A 489 -39.51 13.87 -14.72
N VAL A 490 -39.64 12.89 -15.63
CA VAL A 490 -40.77 11.97 -15.74
C VAL A 490 -40.73 10.97 -14.58
N LYS A 491 -41.90 10.66 -13.98
CA LYS A 491 -41.99 9.66 -12.91
C LYS A 491 -41.55 8.28 -13.41
N ARG A 492 -40.81 7.55 -12.58
CA ARG A 492 -40.34 6.19 -12.89
C ARG A 492 -41.47 5.26 -13.33
N GLU A 493 -42.61 5.30 -12.64
CA GLU A 493 -43.81 4.51 -12.98
C GLU A 493 -44.29 4.80 -14.41
N GLU A 494 -44.24 6.05 -14.87
CA GLU A 494 -44.63 6.43 -16.23
C GLU A 494 -43.64 5.93 -17.28
N LEU A 495 -42.34 5.90 -16.96
CA LEU A 495 -41.33 5.30 -17.83
C LEU A 495 -41.51 3.79 -17.98
N VAL A 496 -41.83 3.09 -16.88
CA VAL A 496 -42.15 1.65 -16.89
C VAL A 496 -43.38 1.38 -17.74
N ASN A 497 -44.42 2.20 -17.59
CA ASN A 497 -45.65 2.08 -18.35
C ASN A 497 -45.42 2.35 -19.84
N LEU A 498 -44.59 3.33 -20.19
CA LEU A 498 -44.17 3.58 -21.57
C LEU A 498 -43.48 2.34 -22.19
N ALA A 499 -42.55 1.72 -21.47
CA ALA A 499 -41.84 0.53 -21.95
C ALA A 499 -42.79 -0.68 -22.15
N GLN A 500 -43.74 -0.86 -21.24
CA GLN A 500 -44.77 -1.89 -21.35
C GLN A 500 -45.68 -1.65 -22.55
N ALA A 501 -46.16 -0.42 -22.74
CA ALA A 501 -46.99 -0.06 -23.88
C ALA A 501 -46.27 -0.25 -25.22
N MET A 502 -45.00 0.16 -25.33
CA MET A 502 -44.19 -0.12 -26.52
C MET A 502 -44.08 -1.62 -26.81
N THR A 503 -43.93 -2.45 -25.76
CA THR A 503 -43.89 -3.91 -25.90
C THR A 503 -45.21 -4.47 -26.42
N TYR A 504 -46.34 -4.04 -25.86
CA TYR A 504 -47.67 -4.51 -26.28
C TYR A 504 -48.02 -4.08 -27.69
N LEU A 505 -47.68 -2.85 -28.07
CA LEU A 505 -47.94 -2.29 -29.40
C LEU A 505 -46.96 -2.81 -30.47
N GLY A 506 -45.98 -3.64 -30.08
CA GLY A 506 -44.97 -4.17 -31.00
C GLY A 506 -44.05 -3.08 -31.56
N ILE A 507 -43.87 -1.99 -30.82
CA ILE A 507 -43.08 -0.82 -31.23
C ILE A 507 -41.62 -1.05 -30.82
N GLU A 508 -40.73 -1.00 -31.80
CA GLU A 508 -39.31 -1.35 -31.64
C GLU A 508 -38.43 -0.14 -31.27
N SER A 509 -38.96 1.08 -31.20
CA SER A 509 -38.22 2.27 -30.72
C SER A 509 -39.12 3.42 -30.26
N ILE A 510 -38.57 4.37 -29.47
CA ILE A 510 -39.30 5.58 -29.05
C ILE A 510 -39.64 6.48 -30.24
N GLU A 511 -38.77 6.57 -31.25
CA GLU A 511 -39.03 7.33 -32.48
C GLU A 511 -40.15 6.67 -33.31
N GLU A 512 -40.17 5.34 -33.37
CA GLU A 512 -41.28 4.58 -33.94
C GLU A 512 -42.57 4.81 -33.13
N PHE A 513 -42.51 4.89 -31.80
CA PHE A 513 -43.66 5.20 -30.96
C PHE A 513 -44.29 6.55 -31.34
N ILE A 514 -43.46 7.59 -31.52
CA ILE A 514 -43.93 8.93 -31.90
C ILE A 514 -44.50 8.95 -33.33
N SER A 515 -43.85 8.25 -34.26
CA SER A 515 -44.22 8.27 -35.69
C SER A 515 -45.34 7.29 -36.05
N GLN A 516 -45.48 6.20 -35.31
CA GLN A 516 -46.48 5.14 -35.53
C GLN A 516 -47.64 5.16 -34.56
N LEU A 517 -47.66 5.97 -33.48
CA LEU A 517 -48.93 6.35 -32.86
C LEU A 517 -49.73 7.22 -33.84
N SER A 518 -50.32 6.55 -34.81
CA SER A 518 -51.25 7.09 -35.78
C SER A 518 -52.62 6.51 -35.46
N ILE A 519 -53.67 7.24 -35.84
CA ILE A 519 -55.05 6.76 -35.80
C ILE A 519 -55.20 5.37 -36.45
N ASN A 520 -54.44 5.06 -37.50
CA ASN A 520 -54.55 3.76 -38.17
C ASN A 520 -53.98 2.60 -37.33
N THR A 521 -52.98 2.87 -36.51
CA THR A 521 -52.40 1.93 -35.54
C THR A 521 -53.37 1.72 -34.39
N ILE A 522 -53.95 2.82 -33.87
CA ILE A 522 -54.99 2.81 -32.82
C ILE A 522 -56.26 2.08 -33.31
N LYS A 523 -56.66 2.28 -34.57
CA LYS A 523 -57.79 1.57 -35.23
C LYS A 523 -57.51 0.07 -35.41
N GLY A 524 -56.25 -0.31 -35.55
CA GLY A 524 -55.80 -1.68 -35.80
C GLY A 524 -55.81 -2.57 -34.55
N LEU A 525 -55.85 -1.98 -33.35
CA LEU A 525 -55.92 -2.71 -32.08
C LEU A 525 -57.32 -3.33 -31.89
N GLU A 526 -57.38 -4.62 -31.57
CA GLU A 526 -58.60 -5.27 -31.06
C GLU A 526 -59.02 -4.63 -29.73
N TYR A 527 -60.31 -4.70 -29.36
CA TYR A 527 -60.77 -4.08 -28.11
C TYR A 527 -60.04 -4.68 -26.91
N GLU A 528 -59.77 -5.99 -26.93
CA GLU A 528 -58.99 -6.67 -25.89
C GLU A 528 -57.52 -6.20 -25.83
N GLU A 529 -56.89 -5.84 -26.95
CA GLU A 529 -55.52 -5.33 -27.01
C GLU A 529 -55.43 -3.87 -26.53
N PHE A 530 -56.45 -3.06 -26.85
CA PHE A 530 -56.57 -1.70 -26.33
C PHE A 530 -56.94 -1.68 -24.85
N ASP A 531 -57.81 -2.59 -24.41
CA ASP A 531 -58.12 -2.82 -23.00
C ASP A 531 -56.83 -3.25 -22.29
N GLU A 532 -56.06 -4.24 -22.78
CA GLU A 532 -54.77 -4.65 -22.18
C GLU A 532 -53.70 -3.54 -22.12
N VAL A 533 -53.61 -2.65 -23.12
CA VAL A 533 -52.73 -1.46 -23.09
C VAL A 533 -53.15 -0.45 -22.01
N ILE A 534 -54.44 -0.43 -21.64
CA ILE A 534 -55.00 0.38 -20.55
C ILE A 534 -55.04 -0.40 -19.21
N ASP A 535 -55.10 -1.74 -19.24
CA ASP A 535 -55.30 -2.66 -18.10
C ASP A 535 -53.97 -3.22 -17.54
N VAL A 536 -52.82 -2.63 -17.89
CA VAL A 536 -51.50 -3.04 -17.35
C VAL A 536 -51.45 -2.96 -15.81
N TYR A 537 -52.43 -2.30 -15.20
CA TYR A 537 -52.70 -2.34 -13.76
C TYR A 537 -53.76 -3.39 -13.39
N LYS A 538 -53.32 -4.61 -13.08
CA LYS A 538 -54.12 -5.58 -12.30
C LYS A 538 -53.60 -5.67 -10.87
N GLU A 539 -53.88 -4.64 -10.07
CA GLU A 539 -54.12 -4.85 -8.65
C GLU A 539 -55.63 -4.75 -8.36
N ASP A 540 -56.14 -5.76 -7.66
CA ASP A 540 -57.55 -5.92 -7.29
C ASP A 540 -58.00 -4.80 -6.33
N ASN A 541 -58.30 -3.59 -6.84
CA ASN A 541 -59.34 -2.64 -6.35
C ASN A 541 -59.18 -1.19 -6.82
N GLU A 542 -58.23 -0.84 -7.69
CA GLU A 542 -58.14 0.55 -8.14
C GLU A 542 -59.27 0.91 -9.12
N THR A 543 -59.85 2.09 -8.90
CA THR A 543 -60.87 2.67 -9.76
C THR A 543 -60.26 3.01 -11.13
N PHE A 544 -61.08 3.02 -12.19
CA PHE A 544 -60.65 3.45 -13.53
C PHE A 544 -59.96 4.83 -13.52
N ASN A 545 -60.24 5.66 -12.50
CA ASN A 545 -59.58 6.94 -12.24
C ASN A 545 -58.12 6.84 -11.81
N GLU A 546 -57.78 5.99 -10.85
CA GLU A 546 -56.41 5.76 -10.39
C GLU A 546 -55.55 5.09 -11.48
N ARG A 547 -56.13 4.19 -12.30
CA ARG A 547 -55.42 3.48 -13.39
C ARG A 547 -54.85 4.38 -14.50
N PHE A 548 -55.44 5.56 -14.70
CA PHE A 548 -55.08 6.45 -15.81
C PHE A 548 -54.13 7.57 -15.36
N GLU A 549 -54.01 7.82 -14.05
CA GLU A 549 -52.96 8.68 -13.47
C GLU A 549 -51.56 8.07 -13.67
N GLY A 550 -51.44 6.75 -13.87
CA GLY A 550 -50.17 6.08 -14.20
C GLY A 550 -49.84 6.06 -15.70
N LEU A 551 -50.80 6.30 -16.59
CA LEU A 551 -50.65 6.19 -18.05
C LEU A 551 -50.54 7.55 -18.76
N THR A 552 -50.10 8.59 -18.06
CA THR A 552 -50.29 9.98 -18.52
C THR A 552 -49.57 10.29 -19.83
N ILE A 553 -48.35 9.80 -20.04
CA ILE A 553 -47.63 9.97 -21.33
C ILE A 553 -48.40 9.34 -22.49
N ILE A 554 -48.92 8.13 -22.29
CA ILE A 554 -49.65 7.39 -23.32
C ILE A 554 -50.99 8.06 -23.59
N SER A 555 -51.71 8.44 -22.54
CA SER A 555 -53.02 9.07 -22.66
C SER A 555 -52.94 10.47 -23.28
N GLU A 556 -51.97 11.29 -22.91
CA GLU A 556 -51.74 12.61 -23.52
C GLU A 556 -51.28 12.50 -24.98
N GLN A 557 -50.43 11.52 -25.32
CA GLN A 557 -50.02 11.30 -26.70
C GLN A 557 -51.20 10.85 -27.56
N ILE A 558 -52.05 9.97 -27.04
CA ILE A 558 -53.31 9.59 -27.68
C ILE A 558 -54.19 10.84 -27.85
N ILE A 559 -54.44 11.62 -26.79
CA ILE A 559 -55.24 12.87 -26.86
C ILE A 559 -54.68 13.84 -27.91
N THR A 560 -53.37 13.98 -28.03
CA THR A 560 -52.71 14.83 -29.04
C THR A 560 -53.04 14.35 -30.46
N VAL A 561 -52.93 13.05 -30.73
CA VAL A 561 -53.32 12.43 -32.00
C VAL A 561 -54.80 12.65 -32.32
N PHE A 562 -55.66 12.64 -31.29
CA PHE A 562 -57.10 12.89 -31.43
C PHE A 562 -57.43 14.39 -31.66
N LYS A 563 -56.72 15.32 -31.01
CA LYS A 563 -56.89 16.78 -31.14
C LYS A 563 -56.54 17.31 -32.52
N ASP A 564 -55.62 16.67 -33.24
CA ASP A 564 -55.28 17.03 -34.62
C ASP A 564 -56.43 16.78 -35.63
N PHE A 565 -57.53 16.15 -35.20
CA PHE A 565 -58.68 15.85 -36.05
C PHE A 565 -59.88 16.78 -35.80
N THR A 566 -60.15 17.67 -36.76
CA THR A 566 -61.31 18.59 -36.79
C THR A 566 -62.70 17.93 -36.67
N VAL A 567 -62.81 16.61 -36.82
CA VAL A 567 -64.08 15.85 -36.73
C VAL A 567 -64.55 15.68 -35.29
N PHE A 568 -63.66 15.64 -34.30
CA PHE A 568 -64.07 15.45 -32.90
C PHE A 568 -64.60 16.74 -32.27
N GLU A 569 -63.97 17.89 -32.55
CA GLU A 569 -64.53 19.21 -32.23
C GLU A 569 -65.92 19.41 -32.87
N ALA A 570 -66.09 18.95 -34.13
CA ALA A 570 -67.37 19.06 -34.85
C ALA A 570 -68.50 18.18 -34.26
N ASN A 571 -68.16 17.13 -33.49
CA ASN A 571 -69.12 16.26 -32.81
C ASN A 571 -69.30 16.61 -31.31
N GLY A 572 -68.68 17.68 -30.83
CA GLY A 572 -68.88 18.21 -29.47
C GLY A 572 -68.04 17.55 -28.38
N TYR A 573 -67.02 16.78 -28.73
CA TYR A 573 -66.05 16.25 -27.77
C TYR A 573 -65.07 17.35 -27.36
N ASN A 574 -65.02 17.69 -26.07
CA ASN A 574 -64.17 18.75 -25.54
C ASN A 574 -63.09 18.16 -24.64
N PHE A 575 -61.89 17.96 -25.18
CA PHE A 575 -60.73 17.40 -24.47
C PHE A 575 -59.98 18.42 -23.58
N GLU A 576 -60.64 19.50 -23.17
CA GLU A 576 -60.10 20.55 -22.29
C GLU A 576 -60.25 20.25 -20.80
N ASP A 577 -61.14 19.33 -20.41
CA ASP A 577 -61.38 18.95 -19.02
C ASP A 577 -60.98 17.47 -18.79
N GLU A 578 -59.92 17.26 -18.02
CA GLU A 578 -59.24 15.98 -17.78
C GLU A 578 -60.20 14.90 -17.25
N ALA A 579 -61.23 15.29 -16.49
CA ALA A 579 -62.23 14.39 -15.95
C ALA A 579 -63.24 13.88 -17.00
N THR A 580 -63.44 14.59 -18.11
CA THR A 580 -64.38 14.22 -19.20
C THR A 580 -63.67 13.73 -20.46
N ALA A 581 -62.44 14.17 -20.71
CA ALA A 581 -61.58 13.69 -21.80
C ALA A 581 -61.45 12.16 -21.85
N LYS A 582 -61.63 11.49 -20.71
CA LYS A 582 -61.45 10.06 -20.48
C LYS A 582 -62.65 9.18 -20.89
N GLU A 583 -63.88 9.58 -20.56
CA GLU A 583 -65.10 8.95 -21.12
C GLU A 583 -65.24 9.27 -22.61
N ASP A 584 -64.77 10.45 -23.01
CA ASP A 584 -64.72 10.91 -24.39
C ASP A 584 -63.70 10.14 -25.22
N LEU A 585 -62.55 9.72 -24.67
CA LEU A 585 -61.56 8.85 -25.34
C LEU A 585 -62.14 7.46 -25.66
N GLN A 586 -62.82 6.82 -24.71
CA GLN A 586 -63.48 5.52 -24.95
C GLN A 586 -64.57 5.65 -26.03
N SER A 587 -65.35 6.73 -25.96
CA SER A 587 -66.41 7.03 -26.94
C SER A 587 -65.83 7.35 -28.32
N ALA A 588 -64.72 8.10 -28.38
CA ALA A 588 -64.00 8.48 -29.58
C ALA A 588 -63.29 7.27 -30.23
N PHE A 589 -62.76 6.34 -29.43
CA PHE A 589 -62.19 5.06 -29.88
C PHE A 589 -63.27 4.17 -30.51
N ASN A 590 -64.43 4.05 -29.86
CA ASN A 590 -65.59 3.34 -30.41
C ASN A 590 -66.11 3.98 -31.71
N LEU A 591 -66.11 5.31 -31.79
CA LEU A 591 -66.45 6.07 -33.01
C LEU A 591 -65.43 5.85 -34.14
N LEU A 592 -64.13 5.81 -33.84
CA LEU A 592 -63.06 5.57 -34.81
C LEU A 592 -63.17 4.21 -35.50
N LYS A 593 -63.60 3.15 -34.79
CA LYS A 593 -63.87 1.83 -35.39
C LYS A 593 -65.10 1.81 -36.31
N LEU A 594 -66.00 2.80 -36.18
CA LEU A 594 -67.21 2.92 -37.02
C LEU A 594 -66.98 3.71 -38.31
N PHE A 595 -65.85 4.41 -38.45
CA PHE A 595 -65.51 5.15 -39.66
C PHE A 595 -64.41 4.42 -40.47
N PRO A 596 -64.64 4.16 -41.78
CA PRO A 596 -63.64 3.56 -42.67
C PRO A 596 -62.27 4.26 -42.62
#